data_AF-A0A9E1UZK7-F1
#
_entry.id   AF-A0A9E1UZK7-F1
#
_cell.length_a   1.000
_cell.length_b   1.000
_cell.length_c   1.000
_cell.angle_alpha   90.00
_cell.angle_beta   90.00
_cell.angle_gamma   90.00
#
_symmetry.space_group_name_H-M   'P 1'
#
loop_
_entity.id
_entity.type
_entity.pdbx_description
1 polymer ?
#
loop_
_entity_poly.entity_id
_entity_poly.type
_entity_poly.pdbx_seq_one_letter_code
_entity_poly.pdbx_strand_id
1 'polypeptide(L)'
;ESARHCSEYLPYYLPRPETWEKLGIIPRVTKAEVDTTAPRWGEDSDLRQQLDGRKPMQFDRTFEYGMHIMHALETDSVYRMHLNVINNGAITNFPDDYCVEVRCTVDRTGVHAEQVGRMPLQLAALCRGMADMQTLASDAVLEKDLRKALWACQLDPATAACATPADIRSCFNELLATDRPWLEEFWGPDLSV
;
A
#
# COMPACT_ATOMS: atom_id res chain seq x y z
N GLU A 1 -8.77 -3.63 7.54
CA GLU A 1 -8.26 -2.27 7.80
C GLU A 1 -8.58 -1.71 9.18
N SER A 2 -7.58 -1.05 9.76
CA SER A 2 -7.72 -0.28 11.00
C SER A 2 -8.37 1.08 10.72
N ALA A 3 -8.96 1.72 11.76
CA ALA A 3 -9.55 3.05 11.63
C ALA A 3 -8.53 4.09 11.13
N ARG A 4 -7.27 3.94 11.55
CA ARG A 4 -6.16 4.78 11.11
C ARG A 4 -5.92 4.67 9.60
N HIS A 5 -5.75 3.46 9.05
CA HIS A 5 -5.54 3.29 7.60
C HIS A 5 -6.76 3.73 6.79
N CYS A 6 -7.97 3.38 7.25
CA CYS A 6 -9.21 3.80 6.59
C CYS A 6 -9.33 5.33 6.51
N SER A 7 -8.84 6.06 7.53
CA SER A 7 -8.89 7.53 7.54
C SER A 7 -8.05 8.19 6.45
N GLU A 8 -7.01 7.52 5.95
CA GLU A 8 -6.13 8.01 4.88
C GLU A 8 -6.80 7.93 3.50
N TYR A 9 -7.75 7.01 3.30
CA TYR A 9 -8.43 6.80 2.02
C TYR A 9 -9.72 7.61 1.85
N LEU A 10 -10.14 8.36 2.88
CA LEU A 10 -11.41 9.05 2.91
C LEU A 10 -11.19 10.55 3.19
N PRO A 11 -11.80 11.46 2.41
CA PRO A 11 -11.54 12.92 2.52
C PRO A 11 -12.14 13.56 3.79
N TYR A 12 -12.75 12.75 4.67
CA TYR A 12 -13.57 13.23 5.77
C TYR A 12 -12.79 13.39 7.07
N TYR A 13 -11.71 12.64 7.30
CA TYR A 13 -11.20 12.46 8.67
C TYR A 13 -9.88 13.18 8.94
N LEU A 14 -8.88 13.04 8.08
CA LEU A 14 -7.57 13.67 8.31
C LEU A 14 -7.61 15.20 8.41
N PRO A 15 -8.40 15.95 7.61
CA PRO A 15 -8.48 17.40 7.75
C PRO A 15 -9.15 17.90 9.05
N ARG A 16 -9.71 16.99 9.87
CA ARG A 16 -10.60 17.29 11.00
C ARG A 16 -10.06 16.69 12.30
N PRO A 17 -8.96 17.23 12.86
CA PRO A 17 -8.29 16.70 14.05
C PRO A 17 -9.19 16.60 15.28
N GLU A 18 -10.24 17.43 15.36
CA GLU A 18 -11.25 17.38 16.42
C GLU A 18 -12.05 16.06 16.48
N THR A 19 -12.01 15.26 15.40
CA THR A 19 -12.69 13.95 15.34
C THR A 19 -11.78 12.78 15.69
N TRP A 20 -10.47 12.98 15.76
CA TRP A 20 -9.49 11.89 15.80
C TRP A 20 -9.61 11.03 17.06
N GLU A 21 -9.74 11.65 18.24
CA GLU A 21 -9.86 10.93 19.51
C GLU A 21 -11.07 9.98 19.51
N LYS A 22 -12.24 10.48 19.05
CA LYS A 22 -13.48 9.71 19.01
C LYS A 22 -13.42 8.54 18.02
N LEU A 23 -12.64 8.69 16.96
CA LEU A 23 -12.48 7.69 15.90
C LEU A 23 -11.26 6.78 16.10
N GLY A 24 -10.48 6.98 17.16
CA GLY A 24 -9.25 6.22 17.40
C GLY A 24 -8.17 6.46 16.34
N ILE A 25 -8.16 7.62 15.69
CA ILE A 25 -7.15 7.98 14.70
C ILE A 25 -5.91 8.47 15.45
N ILE A 26 -4.82 7.73 15.30
CA ILE A 26 -3.53 8.05 15.92
C ILE A 26 -2.61 8.63 14.84
N PRO A 27 -2.15 9.89 14.98
CA PRO A 27 -1.26 10.52 14.01
C PRO A 27 0.04 9.74 13.86
N ARG A 28 0.59 9.70 12.64
CA ARG A 28 1.94 9.15 12.42
C ARG A 28 2.97 10.16 12.89
N VAL A 29 3.83 9.74 13.81
CA VAL A 29 5.11 10.43 14.04
C VAL A 29 6.13 9.71 13.17
N THR A 30 6.47 10.30 12.03
CA THR A 30 7.53 9.77 11.15
C THR A 30 8.89 10.01 11.80
N LYS A 31 9.66 8.94 11.96
CA LYS A 31 11.08 8.99 12.31
C LYS A 31 11.86 8.42 11.13
N ALA A 32 13.08 8.90 10.89
CA ALA A 32 13.94 8.33 9.86
C ALA A 32 14.11 6.82 10.10
N GLU A 33 13.95 6.02 9.04
CA GLU A 33 14.02 4.56 9.09
C GLU A 33 15.46 4.02 9.23
N VAL A 34 16.50 4.85 9.05
CA VAL A 34 17.90 4.37 9.04
C VAL A 34 18.74 4.95 10.18
N ASP A 35 19.00 4.10 11.17
CA ASP A 35 20.28 3.41 11.47
C ASP A 35 20.25 2.84 12.92
N THR A 36 19.24 3.24 13.71
CA THR A 36 19.10 2.84 15.13
C THR A 36 17.67 2.50 15.56
N THR A 37 16.67 2.63 14.68
CA THR A 37 15.25 2.65 15.06
C THR A 37 14.43 1.44 14.61
N ALA A 38 14.94 0.59 13.72
CA ALA A 38 14.38 -0.73 13.52
C ALA A 38 15.08 -1.68 14.50
N PRO A 39 14.50 -1.98 15.68
CA PRO A 39 15.08 -2.95 16.61
C PRO A 39 15.29 -4.34 16.00
N ARG A 40 14.77 -4.59 14.78
CA ARG A 40 15.00 -5.80 13.99
C ARG A 40 16.38 -5.89 13.33
N TRP A 41 17.06 -4.77 13.04
CA TRP A 41 18.31 -4.79 12.26
C TRP A 41 19.58 -4.45 13.05
N GLY A 42 19.43 -3.95 14.28
CA GLY A 42 20.56 -3.65 15.17
C GLY A 42 21.36 -4.90 15.56
N GLU A 43 22.61 -4.72 16.00
CA GLU A 43 23.52 -5.81 16.39
C GLU A 43 22.93 -6.72 17.49
N ASP A 44 22.15 -6.13 18.40
CA ASP A 44 21.46 -6.85 19.48
C ASP A 44 19.97 -7.10 19.19
N SER A 45 19.55 -7.01 17.94
CA SER A 45 18.20 -7.40 17.54
C SER A 45 17.94 -8.89 17.78
N ASP A 46 16.66 -9.25 17.98
CA ASP A 46 16.26 -10.66 18.06
C ASP A 46 16.68 -11.44 16.81
N LEU A 47 16.59 -10.82 15.63
CA LEU A 47 17.03 -11.43 14.38
C LEU A 47 18.53 -11.71 14.38
N ARG A 48 19.37 -10.73 14.76
CA ARG A 48 20.83 -10.93 14.82
C ARG A 48 21.22 -12.00 15.85
N GLN A 49 20.62 -11.96 17.03
CA GLN A 49 20.85 -12.95 18.07
C GLN A 49 20.41 -14.37 17.64
N GLN A 50 19.37 -14.49 16.82
CA GLN A 50 18.96 -15.78 16.25
C GLN A 50 19.94 -16.28 15.18
N LEU A 51 20.47 -15.39 14.34
CA LEU A 51 21.40 -15.74 13.27
C LEU A 51 22.81 -16.10 13.78
N ASP A 52 23.28 -15.47 14.86
CA ASP A 52 24.59 -15.74 15.46
C ASP A 52 24.57 -16.81 16.58
N GLY A 53 23.39 -17.31 16.92
CA GLY A 53 23.19 -18.40 17.87
C GLY A 53 23.07 -17.98 19.34
N ARG A 54 23.05 -16.67 19.66
CA ARG A 54 22.75 -16.17 21.01
C ARG A 54 21.31 -16.44 21.45
N LYS A 55 20.38 -16.59 20.50
CA LYS A 55 18.97 -16.99 20.71
C LYS A 55 18.59 -18.15 19.77
N PRO A 56 17.68 -19.05 20.19
CA PRO A 56 17.17 -20.08 19.28
C PRO A 56 16.30 -19.46 18.18
N MET A 57 16.42 -19.99 16.96
CA MET A 57 15.50 -19.67 15.86
C MET A 57 14.09 -20.18 16.18
N GLN A 58 13.06 -19.38 15.86
CA GLN A 58 11.66 -19.79 15.95
C GLN A 58 11.16 -20.19 14.57
N PHE A 59 10.65 -21.42 14.46
CA PHE A 59 10.16 -22.00 13.20
C PHE A 59 8.64 -22.20 13.17
N ASP A 60 7.94 -21.75 14.20
CA ASP A 60 6.49 -21.79 14.22
C ASP A 60 5.92 -20.90 13.13
N ARG A 61 4.91 -21.40 12.42
CA ARG A 61 4.22 -20.60 11.39
C ARG A 61 3.51 -19.44 12.07
N THR A 62 3.73 -18.24 11.54
CA THR A 62 2.95 -17.06 11.93
C THR A 62 1.58 -17.06 11.22
N PHE A 63 0.79 -16.03 11.52
CA PHE A 63 -0.49 -15.77 10.84
C PHE A 63 -0.31 -15.16 9.44
N GLU A 64 0.92 -14.87 9.02
CA GLU A 64 1.22 -14.28 7.72
C GLU A 64 0.96 -15.27 6.58
N TYR A 65 0.29 -14.80 5.53
CA TYR A 65 -0.23 -15.66 4.46
C TYR A 65 0.85 -16.29 3.57
N GLY A 66 2.03 -15.69 3.45
CA GLY A 66 3.08 -16.13 2.53
C GLY A 66 3.46 -17.62 2.68
N MET A 67 3.67 -18.09 3.91
CA MET A 67 4.00 -19.50 4.17
C MET A 67 2.84 -20.45 3.87
N HIS A 68 1.59 -20.01 4.09
CA HIS A 68 0.41 -20.81 3.78
C HIS A 68 0.20 -20.93 2.27
N ILE A 69 0.45 -19.85 1.51
CA ILE A 69 0.42 -19.86 0.04
C ILE A 69 1.47 -20.84 -0.50
N MET A 70 2.74 -20.74 -0.05
CA MET A 70 3.79 -21.67 -0.47
C MET A 70 3.43 -23.11 -0.14
N HIS A 71 2.92 -23.37 1.07
CA HIS A 71 2.50 -24.71 1.47
C HIS A 71 1.34 -25.25 0.61
N ALA A 72 0.38 -24.40 0.24
CA ALA A 72 -0.72 -24.78 -0.63
C ALA A 72 -0.23 -25.24 -2.01
N LEU A 73 0.67 -24.45 -2.61
CA LEU A 73 1.26 -24.70 -3.92
C LEU A 73 2.04 -26.03 -3.94
N GLU A 74 2.80 -26.31 -2.88
CA GLU A 74 3.65 -27.51 -2.81
C GLU A 74 2.89 -28.79 -2.43
N THR A 75 1.84 -28.68 -1.60
CA THR A 75 1.21 -29.86 -0.96
C THR A 75 -0.22 -30.13 -1.39
N ASP A 76 -0.83 -29.24 -2.19
CA ASP A 76 -2.27 -29.28 -2.53
C ASP A 76 -3.19 -29.09 -1.31
N SER A 77 -2.66 -28.60 -0.20
CA SER A 77 -3.46 -28.15 0.94
C SER A 77 -4.27 -26.93 0.53
N VAL A 78 -5.58 -26.94 0.77
CA VAL A 78 -6.47 -25.84 0.38
C VAL A 78 -6.58 -24.81 1.49
N TYR A 79 -6.27 -23.55 1.16
CA TYR A 79 -6.44 -22.40 2.06
C TYR A 79 -7.41 -21.37 1.49
N ARG A 80 -8.08 -20.64 2.38
CA ARG A 80 -8.92 -19.49 2.02
C ARG A 80 -8.47 -18.26 2.80
N MET A 81 -8.20 -17.18 2.08
CA MET A 81 -7.67 -15.94 2.65
C MET A 81 -8.01 -14.76 1.72
N HIS A 82 -7.87 -13.53 2.20
CA HIS A 82 -8.02 -12.35 1.34
C HIS A 82 -6.65 -11.99 0.75
N LEU A 83 -6.58 -11.85 -0.58
CA LEU A 83 -5.35 -11.55 -1.30
C LEU A 83 -5.61 -10.41 -2.28
N ASN A 84 -4.54 -9.65 -2.54
CA ASN A 84 -4.49 -8.68 -3.61
C ASN A 84 -4.21 -9.40 -4.93
N VAL A 85 -5.14 -9.33 -5.88
CA VAL A 85 -5.11 -10.01 -7.18
C VAL A 85 -5.64 -9.08 -8.26
N ILE A 86 -5.30 -9.34 -9.52
CA ILE A 86 -5.95 -8.65 -10.64
C ILE A 86 -7.42 -9.03 -10.70
N ASN A 87 -8.29 -8.04 -10.81
CA ASN A 87 -9.74 -8.16 -10.63
C ASN A 87 -10.34 -9.23 -11.54
N ASN A 88 -10.04 -9.18 -12.84
CA ASN A 88 -10.47 -10.16 -13.85
C ASN A 88 -11.92 -10.65 -13.63
N GLY A 89 -12.85 -9.71 -13.49
CA GLY A 89 -14.27 -9.94 -13.25
C GLY A 89 -14.72 -10.22 -11.82
N ALA A 90 -13.83 -10.37 -10.81
CA ALA A 90 -14.22 -10.69 -9.43
C ALA A 90 -15.20 -9.66 -8.84
N ILE A 91 -14.93 -8.36 -9.03
CA ILE A 91 -15.83 -7.24 -8.75
C ILE A 91 -16.34 -6.69 -10.08
N THR A 92 -17.62 -6.93 -10.38
CA THR A 92 -18.16 -6.78 -11.75
C THR A 92 -18.37 -5.34 -12.20
N ASN A 93 -18.25 -4.37 -11.30
CA ASN A 93 -18.35 -2.94 -11.63
C ASN A 93 -17.03 -2.17 -11.49
N PHE A 94 -15.91 -2.90 -11.49
CA PHE A 94 -14.54 -2.40 -11.64
C PHE A 94 -13.96 -2.85 -12.99
N PRO A 95 -13.02 -2.09 -13.58
CA PRO A 95 -12.15 -2.60 -14.66
C PRO A 95 -11.43 -3.90 -14.27
N ASP A 96 -11.15 -4.75 -15.26
CA ASP A 96 -10.57 -6.07 -15.04
C ASP A 96 -9.08 -6.03 -14.66
N ASP A 97 -8.38 -4.96 -15.02
CA ASP A 97 -6.95 -4.75 -14.78
C ASP A 97 -6.65 -4.12 -13.41
N TYR A 98 -7.66 -3.75 -12.63
CA TYR A 98 -7.46 -3.26 -11.27
C TYR A 98 -6.92 -4.34 -10.35
N CYS A 99 -5.98 -3.97 -9.47
CA CYS A 99 -5.62 -4.80 -8.33
C CYS A 99 -6.70 -4.64 -7.24
N VAL A 100 -7.28 -5.74 -6.80
CA VAL A 100 -8.34 -5.77 -5.78
C VAL A 100 -8.00 -6.75 -4.68
N GLU A 101 -8.39 -6.44 -3.45
CA GLU A 101 -8.33 -7.38 -2.34
C GLU A 101 -9.66 -8.12 -2.21
N VAL A 102 -9.66 -9.42 -2.52
CA VAL A 102 -10.84 -10.28 -2.44
C VAL A 102 -10.49 -11.62 -1.82
N ARG A 103 -11.51 -12.36 -1.37
CA ARG A 103 -11.29 -13.73 -0.90
C ARG A 103 -10.81 -14.58 -2.06
N CYS A 104 -9.77 -15.36 -1.81
CA CYS A 104 -9.20 -16.29 -2.74
C CYS A 104 -9.10 -17.68 -2.11
N THR A 105 -9.26 -18.70 -2.93
CA THR A 105 -8.86 -20.08 -2.61
C THR A 105 -7.48 -20.32 -3.19
N VAL A 106 -6.57 -20.90 -2.40
CA VAL A 106 -5.21 -21.25 -2.83
C VAL A 106 -5.02 -22.75 -2.69
N ASP A 107 -4.54 -23.38 -3.76
CA ASP A 107 -4.23 -24.81 -3.86
C ASP A 107 -3.00 -25.04 -4.76
N ARG A 108 -2.72 -26.28 -5.15
CA ARG A 108 -1.57 -26.61 -6.01
C ARG A 108 -1.60 -25.96 -7.39
N THR A 109 -2.77 -25.57 -7.88
CA THR A 109 -2.94 -24.99 -9.21
C THR A 109 -2.82 -23.47 -9.21
N GLY A 110 -2.80 -22.82 -8.04
CA GLY A 110 -2.55 -21.40 -7.91
C GLY A 110 -3.52 -20.69 -6.97
N VAL A 111 -3.67 -19.39 -7.22
CA VAL A 111 -4.59 -18.50 -6.50
C VAL A 111 -5.83 -18.28 -7.34
N HIS A 112 -7.00 -18.55 -6.76
CA HIS A 112 -8.29 -18.46 -7.43
C HIS A 112 -9.17 -17.44 -6.72
N ALA A 113 -9.38 -16.29 -7.35
CA ALA A 113 -10.24 -15.23 -6.82
C ALA A 113 -11.72 -15.68 -6.81
N GLU A 114 -12.40 -15.47 -5.68
CA GLU A 114 -13.83 -15.69 -5.59
C GLU A 114 -14.59 -14.52 -6.24
N GLN A 115 -15.69 -14.84 -6.94
CA GLN A 115 -16.58 -13.84 -7.51
C GLN A 115 -17.36 -13.12 -6.40
N VAL A 116 -17.16 -11.81 -6.30
CA VAL A 116 -17.84 -10.94 -5.33
C VAL A 116 -19.12 -10.36 -5.94
N GLY A 117 -19.12 -10.10 -7.26
CA GLY A 117 -20.22 -9.47 -7.96
C GLY A 117 -20.17 -7.94 -7.88
N ARG A 118 -21.34 -7.30 -7.92
CA ARG A 118 -21.42 -5.84 -7.99
C ARG A 118 -21.30 -5.22 -6.59
N MET A 119 -20.30 -4.36 -6.39
CA MET A 119 -20.17 -3.62 -5.14
C MET A 119 -21.19 -2.46 -5.06
N PRO A 120 -21.72 -2.11 -3.88
CA PRO A 120 -22.58 -0.94 -3.71
C PRO A 120 -21.95 0.32 -4.29
N LEU A 121 -22.75 1.10 -5.03
CA LEU A 121 -22.25 2.19 -5.88
C LEU A 121 -21.41 3.22 -5.12
N GLN A 122 -21.84 3.56 -3.89
CA GLN A 122 -21.15 4.51 -3.03
C GLN A 122 -19.74 4.04 -2.64
N LEU A 123 -19.58 2.74 -2.33
CA LEU A 123 -18.27 2.17 -2.03
C LEU A 123 -17.44 2.07 -3.31
N ALA A 124 -18.08 1.68 -4.41
CA ALA A 124 -17.42 1.49 -5.68
C ALA A 124 -16.85 2.80 -6.22
N ALA A 125 -17.54 3.92 -6.01
CA ALA A 125 -17.03 5.24 -6.39
C ALA A 125 -15.75 5.61 -5.64
N LEU A 126 -15.68 5.35 -4.33
CA LEU A 126 -14.51 5.63 -3.51
C LEU A 126 -13.32 4.75 -3.91
N CYS A 127 -13.55 3.43 -4.00
CA CYS A 127 -12.49 2.47 -4.35
C CYS A 127 -11.98 2.65 -5.78
N ARG A 128 -12.84 2.95 -6.77
CA ARG A 128 -12.37 3.21 -8.14
C ARG A 128 -11.50 4.45 -8.24
N GLY A 129 -11.89 5.56 -7.59
CA GLY A 129 -11.06 6.76 -7.57
C GLY A 129 -9.68 6.52 -6.96
N MET A 130 -9.62 5.71 -5.90
CA MET A 130 -8.36 5.26 -5.29
C MET A 130 -7.53 4.39 -6.24
N ALA A 131 -8.16 3.41 -6.90
CA ALA A 131 -7.48 2.54 -7.87
C ALA A 131 -6.95 3.33 -9.07
N ASP A 132 -7.73 4.26 -9.63
CA ASP A 132 -7.30 5.12 -10.73
C ASP A 132 -6.09 5.98 -10.34
N MET A 133 -6.09 6.56 -9.13
CA MET A 133 -4.97 7.34 -8.60
C MET A 133 -3.71 6.47 -8.41
N GLN A 134 -3.86 5.23 -7.93
CA GLN A 134 -2.75 4.27 -7.78
C GLN A 134 -2.20 3.78 -9.13
N THR A 135 -3.07 3.53 -10.10
CA THR A 135 -2.68 3.22 -11.49
C THR A 135 -1.90 4.38 -12.07
N LEU A 136 -2.35 5.63 -11.87
CA LEU A 136 -1.65 6.81 -12.36
C LEU A 136 -0.26 6.97 -11.72
N ALA A 137 -0.12 6.68 -10.43
CA ALA A 137 1.18 6.65 -9.75
C ALA A 137 2.10 5.53 -10.31
N SER A 138 1.54 4.37 -10.63
CA SER A 138 2.28 3.26 -11.23
C SER A 138 2.75 3.60 -12.65
N ASP A 139 1.86 4.16 -13.47
CA ASP A 139 2.16 4.64 -14.81
C ASP A 139 3.25 5.70 -14.81
N ALA A 140 3.25 6.60 -13.82
CA ALA A 140 4.30 7.61 -13.67
C ALA A 140 5.69 6.95 -13.67
N VAL A 141 5.85 5.88 -12.89
CA VAL A 141 7.12 5.12 -12.79
C VAL A 141 7.44 4.39 -14.09
N LEU A 142 6.47 3.69 -14.67
CA LEU A 142 6.68 2.87 -15.88
C LEU A 142 7.01 3.73 -17.10
N GLU A 143 6.37 4.89 -17.23
CA GLU A 143 6.54 5.81 -18.38
C GLU A 143 7.57 6.91 -18.13
N LYS A 144 8.10 7.00 -16.91
CA LYS A 144 8.97 8.09 -16.46
C LYS A 144 8.36 9.48 -16.65
N ASP A 145 7.07 9.64 -16.30
CA ASP A 145 6.36 10.93 -16.37
C ASP A 145 6.01 11.45 -14.97
N LEU A 146 6.79 12.41 -14.46
CA LEU A 146 6.57 13.01 -13.14
C LEU A 146 5.27 13.82 -13.06
N ARG A 147 4.67 14.23 -14.19
CA ARG A 147 3.37 14.91 -14.18
C ARG A 147 2.26 13.94 -13.76
N LYS A 148 2.35 12.66 -14.16
CA LYS A 148 1.43 11.62 -13.70
C LYS A 148 1.53 11.41 -12.18
N ALA A 149 2.75 11.40 -11.64
CA ALA A 149 2.96 11.33 -10.19
C ALA A 149 2.32 12.53 -9.47
N LEU A 150 2.53 13.75 -9.98
CA LEU A 150 1.88 14.94 -9.42
C LEU A 150 0.35 14.87 -9.50
N TRP A 151 -0.21 14.42 -10.64
CA TRP A 151 -1.65 14.26 -10.78
C TRP A 151 -2.20 13.21 -9.80
N ALA A 152 -1.47 12.12 -9.55
CA ALA A 152 -1.84 11.15 -8.54
C ALA A 152 -1.91 11.82 -7.14
N CYS A 153 -0.91 12.62 -6.78
CA CYS A 153 -0.93 13.42 -5.55
C CYS A 153 -2.05 14.48 -5.52
N GLN A 154 -2.63 14.89 -6.65
CA GLN A 154 -3.77 15.82 -6.68
C GLN A 154 -5.12 15.10 -6.60
N LEU A 155 -5.18 13.85 -7.08
CA LEU A 155 -6.37 13.00 -7.03
C LEU A 155 -6.53 12.29 -5.68
N ASP A 156 -5.45 12.14 -4.93
CA ASP A 156 -5.48 11.53 -3.60
C ASP A 156 -6.49 12.26 -2.68
N PRO A 157 -7.46 11.55 -2.06
CA PRO A 157 -8.51 12.19 -1.28
C PRO A 157 -8.01 12.96 -0.07
N ALA A 158 -6.90 12.55 0.54
CA ALA A 158 -6.36 13.19 1.74
C ALA A 158 -5.71 14.54 1.39
N THR A 159 -4.86 14.56 0.37
CA THR A 159 -4.23 15.78 -0.15
C THR A 159 -5.26 16.76 -0.71
N ALA A 160 -6.20 16.28 -1.54
CA ALA A 160 -7.25 17.11 -2.13
C ALA A 160 -8.17 17.75 -1.08
N ALA A 161 -8.35 17.09 0.07
CA ALA A 161 -9.14 17.64 1.18
C ALA A 161 -8.35 18.60 2.09
N CYS A 162 -7.01 18.54 2.07
CA CYS A 162 -6.13 19.30 2.97
C CYS A 162 -5.47 20.52 2.32
N ALA A 163 -5.31 20.55 0.99
CA ALA A 163 -4.42 21.49 0.32
C ALA A 163 -4.95 21.95 -1.05
N THR A 164 -4.53 23.12 -1.51
CA THR A 164 -4.84 23.57 -2.88
C THR A 164 -3.92 22.87 -3.91
N PRO A 165 -4.28 22.82 -5.20
CA PRO A 165 -3.40 22.27 -6.23
C PRO A 165 -2.00 22.91 -6.30
N ALA A 166 -1.90 24.19 -5.91
CA ALA A 166 -0.63 24.92 -5.85
C ALA A 166 0.23 24.44 -4.67
N ASP A 167 -0.38 24.29 -3.49
CA ASP A 167 0.31 23.78 -2.29
C ASP A 167 0.79 22.33 -2.51
N ILE A 168 -0.05 21.49 -3.12
CA ILE A 168 0.29 20.10 -3.47
C ILE A 168 1.51 20.07 -4.40
N ARG A 169 1.54 20.92 -5.44
CA ARG A 169 2.70 21.02 -6.34
C ARG A 169 3.97 21.48 -5.61
N SER A 170 3.86 22.46 -4.72
CA SER A 170 5.00 22.92 -3.93
C SER A 170 5.58 21.78 -3.08
N CYS A 171 4.72 21.08 -2.33
CA CYS A 171 5.12 19.94 -1.52
C CYS A 171 5.69 18.79 -2.37
N PHE A 172 5.09 18.49 -3.53
CA PHE A 172 5.62 17.50 -4.46
C PHE A 172 7.04 17.85 -4.92
N ASN A 173 7.31 19.11 -5.27
CA ASN A 173 8.65 19.54 -5.69
C ASN A 173 9.67 19.45 -4.55
N GLU A 174 9.27 19.74 -3.31
CA GLU A 174 10.12 19.56 -2.12
C GLU A 174 10.44 18.08 -1.86
N LEU A 175 9.45 17.20 -2.00
CA LEU A 175 9.65 15.75 -1.92
C LEU A 175 10.56 15.26 -3.03
N LEU A 176 10.33 15.67 -4.28
CA LEU A 176 11.16 15.30 -5.43
C LEU A 176 12.62 15.76 -5.26
N ALA A 177 12.85 16.96 -4.73
CA ALA A 177 14.19 17.46 -4.45
C ALA A 177 14.87 16.66 -3.34
N THR A 178 14.12 16.30 -2.30
CA THR A 178 14.59 15.45 -1.20
C THR A 178 14.94 14.05 -1.70
N ASP A 179 14.10 13.49 -2.58
CA ASP A 179 14.20 12.12 -3.04
C ASP A 179 15.11 11.94 -4.27
N ARG A 180 15.63 13.03 -4.83
CA ARG A 180 16.51 13.05 -6.00
C ARG A 180 17.64 12.01 -5.93
N PRO A 181 18.39 11.84 -4.83
CA PRO A 181 19.49 10.88 -4.78
C PRO A 181 19.07 9.42 -5.05
N TRP A 182 17.81 9.07 -4.77
CA TRP A 182 17.28 7.72 -5.00
C TRP A 182 16.54 7.59 -6.34
N LEU A 183 16.02 8.70 -6.88
CA LEU A 183 15.26 8.69 -8.13
C LEU A 183 16.15 8.89 -9.37
N GLU A 184 17.22 9.66 -9.26
CA GLU A 184 18.06 10.06 -10.39
C GLU A 184 18.70 8.88 -11.13
N GLU A 185 19.05 7.80 -10.42
CA GLU A 185 19.60 6.59 -11.05
C GLU A 185 18.61 5.97 -12.05
N PHE A 186 17.32 5.95 -11.72
CA PHE A 186 16.29 5.32 -12.56
C PHE A 186 15.68 6.29 -13.58
N TRP A 187 15.46 7.54 -13.17
CA TRP A 187 14.73 8.55 -13.95
C TRP A 187 15.64 9.50 -14.73
N GLY A 188 16.93 9.54 -14.42
CA GLY A 188 17.88 10.49 -14.99
C GLY A 188 17.90 11.84 -14.24
N PRO A 189 18.76 12.77 -14.67
CA PRO A 189 19.04 14.01 -13.93
C PRO A 189 17.91 15.06 -14.03
N ASP A 190 17.09 15.00 -15.08
CA ASP A 190 16.00 15.95 -15.32
C ASP A 190 14.72 15.53 -14.56
N LEU A 191 14.78 15.68 -13.25
CA LEU A 191 13.62 15.51 -12.36
C LEU A 191 12.90 16.86 -12.22
N SER A 192 11.96 17.13 -13.12
CA SER A 192 11.12 18.32 -13.10
C SER A 192 9.69 18.02 -13.60
N VAL A 193 8.72 18.86 -13.21
CA VAL A 193 7.29 18.73 -13.58
C VAL A 193 6.78 19.98 -14.29
#